data_AF-A0A821GCD1-F1
#
_entry.id   AF-A0A821GCD1-F1
#
_cell.length_a   1.000
_cell.length_b   1.000
_cell.length_c   1.000
_cell.angle_alpha   90.00
_cell.angle_beta   90.00
_cell.angle_gamma   90.00
#
_symmetry.space_group_name_H-M   'P 1'
#
loop_
_entity.id
_entity.type
_entity.pdbx_description
1 polymer ?
#
loop_
_entity_poly.entity_id
_entity_poly.type
_entity_poly.pdbx_seq_one_letter_code
_entity_poly.pdbx_strand_id
1 'polypeptide(L)'
;MDHRSSETFLTCSLPEVELLAIQNGRHYFNITLTITCENENNQTFFTSKSKQVRVYGRTEHAISIYTMIRNKRNEIIDWIEYHRMIGIEHFYLYDNLSEDHIDIFLKYYLDQDIVTIVKWPFRPIRNQHWNMIQCASMNHALKNFGPFNKWM
;
A
#
# COMPACT_ATOMS: atom_id res chain seq x y z
N MET A 1 -19.91 9.62 -15.25
CA MET A 1 -20.37 9.60 -13.85
C MET A 1 -19.17 9.25 -13.00
N ASP A 2 -18.74 10.18 -12.16
CA ASP A 2 -17.55 10.03 -11.33
C ASP A 2 -17.89 9.08 -10.16
N HIS A 3 -17.44 7.82 -10.25
CA HIS A 3 -17.63 6.79 -9.22
C HIS A 3 -16.65 6.96 -8.05
N ARG A 4 -16.34 8.19 -7.65
CA ARG A 4 -15.63 8.41 -6.38
C ARG A 4 -16.54 7.94 -5.25
N SER A 5 -15.96 7.15 -4.35
CA SER A 5 -16.62 6.68 -3.14
C SER A 5 -17.33 7.85 -2.45
N SER A 6 -18.63 7.71 -2.16
CA SER A 6 -19.43 8.68 -1.40
C SER A 6 -19.05 8.75 0.09
N GLU A 7 -17.92 8.16 0.46
CA GLU A 7 -17.41 8.11 1.83
C GLU A 7 -16.62 9.37 2.12
N THR A 8 -16.95 10.04 3.23
CA THR A 8 -16.23 11.24 3.68
C THR A 8 -14.90 10.83 4.30
N PHE A 9 -13.79 11.26 3.69
CA PHE A 9 -12.45 11.02 4.22
C PHE A 9 -11.99 12.18 5.11
N LEU A 10 -11.41 11.87 6.26
CA LEU A 10 -10.64 12.82 7.06
C LEU A 10 -9.17 12.65 6.70
N THR A 11 -8.58 13.69 6.11
CA THR A 11 -7.14 13.72 5.82
C THR A 11 -6.43 14.51 6.92
N CYS A 12 -5.35 13.97 7.47
CA CYS A 12 -4.43 14.72 8.32
C CYS A 12 -3.04 14.75 7.68
N SER A 13 -2.26 15.77 8.01
CA SER A 13 -0.84 15.78 7.66
C SER A 13 -0.12 14.72 8.49
N LEU A 14 0.75 13.95 7.85
CA LEU A 14 1.58 12.97 8.55
C LEU A 14 2.48 13.71 9.56
N PRO A 15 2.57 13.24 10.83
CA PRO A 15 3.44 13.87 11.81
C PRO A 15 4.90 13.83 11.38
N GLU A 16 5.71 14.85 11.71
CA GLU A 16 7.15 14.90 11.41
C GLU A 16 7.93 13.66 11.90
N VAL A 17 7.39 12.98 12.91
CA VAL A 17 7.89 11.71 13.47
C VAL A 17 8.02 10.62 12.39
N GLU A 18 7.26 10.67 11.30
CA GLU A 18 7.38 9.70 10.20
C GLU A 18 8.67 9.85 9.41
N LEU A 19 9.17 11.07 9.14
CA LEU A 19 10.42 11.27 8.38
C LEU A 19 11.59 10.62 9.11
N LEU A 20 11.66 10.81 10.44
CA LEU A 20 12.68 10.23 11.29
C LEU A 20 12.55 8.71 11.41
N ALA A 21 11.33 8.18 11.45
CA ALA A 21 11.12 6.73 11.55
C ALA A 21 11.36 6.00 10.22
N ILE A 22 11.07 6.61 9.07
CA ILE A 22 11.51 6.12 7.75
C ILE A 22 13.04 6.11 7.68
N GLN A 23 13.71 7.20 8.11
CA GLN A 23 15.17 7.28 8.17
C GLN A 23 15.80 6.25 9.12
N ASN A 24 15.09 5.87 10.18
CA ASN A 24 15.53 4.85 11.14
C ASN A 24 15.10 3.41 10.77
N GLY A 25 14.61 3.18 9.55
CA GLY A 25 14.24 1.83 9.07
C GLY A 25 12.96 1.24 9.67
N ARG A 26 12.09 2.07 10.27
CA ARG A 26 10.77 1.62 10.72
C ARG A 26 9.78 1.67 9.56
N HIS A 27 9.34 0.49 9.14
CA HIS A 27 8.38 0.32 8.03
C HIS A 27 6.91 0.38 8.48
N TYR A 28 6.62 0.66 9.76
CA TYR A 28 5.25 0.61 10.28
C TYR A 28 5.00 1.66 11.37
N PHE A 29 3.80 2.24 11.37
CA PHE A 29 3.26 3.06 12.47
C PHE A 29 1.97 2.48 13.01
N ASN A 30 1.73 2.73 14.29
CA ASN A 30 0.48 2.42 14.94
C ASN A 30 -0.38 3.67 14.96
N ILE A 31 -1.48 3.65 14.22
CA ILE A 31 -2.44 4.75 14.15
C ILE A 31 -3.61 4.45 15.07
N THR A 32 -3.96 5.43 15.89
CA THR A 32 -5.12 5.39 16.78
C THR A 32 -5.93 6.67 16.54
N LEU A 33 -7.24 6.53 16.31
CA LEU A 33 -8.15 7.66 16.16
C LEU A 33 -8.81 7.94 17.51
N THR A 34 -8.60 9.13 18.05
CA THR A 34 -9.25 9.59 19.27
C THR A 34 -10.12 10.80 18.97
N ILE A 35 -11.39 10.77 19.42
CA ILE A 35 -12.36 11.86 19.26
C ILE A 35 -12.63 12.45 20.64
N THR A 36 -12.36 13.74 20.80
CA THR A 36 -12.53 14.51 22.03
C THR A 36 -13.52 15.65 21.82
N CYS A 37 -14.28 16.00 22.86
CA CYS A 37 -14.99 17.28 22.91
C CYS A 37 -14.08 18.35 23.49
N GLU A 38 -14.02 19.52 22.86
CA GLU A 38 -13.53 20.73 23.53
C GLU A 38 -14.64 21.30 24.43
N ASN A 39 -14.84 20.68 25.60
CA ASN A 39 -15.51 21.29 26.74
C ASN A 39 -14.46 21.50 27.85
N GLU A 40 -14.79 22.21 28.94
CA GLU A 40 -13.86 22.59 30.03
C GLU A 40 -12.98 21.45 30.58
N ASN A 41 -13.33 20.17 30.36
CA ASN A 41 -12.60 18.99 30.81
C ASN A 41 -12.00 18.10 29.69
N ASN A 42 -12.02 18.51 28.40
CA ASN A 42 -11.52 17.72 27.25
C ASN A 42 -11.89 16.22 27.30
N GLN A 43 -13.19 15.92 27.42
CA GLN A 43 -13.65 14.54 27.55
C GLN A 43 -13.44 13.76 26.24
N THR A 44 -12.78 12.61 26.33
CA THR A 44 -12.62 11.67 25.22
C THR A 44 -13.90 10.86 25.02
N PHE A 45 -14.52 10.93 23.84
CA PHE A 45 -15.72 10.16 23.50
C PHE A 45 -15.41 8.80 22.90
N PHE A 46 -14.33 8.73 22.13
CA PHE A 46 -13.99 7.54 21.39
C PHE A 46 -12.50 7.43 21.23
N THR A 47 -11.97 6.22 21.40
CA THR A 47 -10.62 5.85 21.01
C THR A 47 -10.70 4.55 20.24
N SER A 48 -10.23 4.55 19.00
CA SER A 48 -10.18 3.35 18.18
C SER A 48 -9.15 2.37 18.72
N LYS A 49 -9.24 1.10 18.31
CA LYS A 49 -8.08 0.21 18.44
C LYS A 49 -6.92 0.75 17.59
N SER A 50 -5.71 0.57 18.09
CA SER A 50 -4.53 0.90 17.31
C SER A 50 -4.42 -0.03 16.09
N LYS A 51 -4.12 0.55 14.93
CA LYS A 51 -3.93 -0.16 13.67
C LYS A 51 -2.52 0.07 13.17
N GLN A 52 -1.82 -1.02 12.92
CA GLN A 52 -0.51 -0.98 12.29
C GLN A 52 -0.69 -0.65 10.79
N VAL A 53 -0.06 0.41 10.34
CA VAL A 53 -0.04 0.90 8.97
C VAL A 53 1.38 0.83 8.47
N ARG A 54 1.58 0.23 7.30
CA ARG A 54 2.90 0.16 6.67
C ARG A 54 3.24 1.50 6.04
N VAL A 55 4.47 1.93 6.24
CA VAL A 55 5.06 3.06 5.53
C VAL A 55 6.04 2.54 4.51
N TYR A 56 5.78 2.95 3.28
CA TYR A 56 6.54 2.55 2.12
C TYR A 56 7.72 3.52 1.94
N GLY A 57 8.85 2.98 1.49
CA GLY A 57 9.98 3.79 1.09
C GLY A 57 9.57 4.79 0.01
N ARG A 58 10.19 5.97 0.03
CA ARG A 58 10.07 6.99 -1.02
C ARG A 58 11.34 7.00 -1.87
N THR A 59 11.78 5.80 -2.23
CA THR A 59 12.91 5.59 -3.13
C THR A 59 12.50 6.03 -4.53
N GLU A 60 13.38 6.83 -5.16
CA GLU A 60 13.15 7.29 -6.52
C GLU A 60 13.58 6.20 -7.50
N HIS A 61 12.70 5.84 -8.42
CA HIS A 61 12.99 4.88 -9.49
C HIS A 61 12.74 5.49 -10.87
N ALA A 62 13.55 5.12 -11.85
CA ALA A 62 13.35 5.55 -13.22
C ALA A 62 12.13 4.86 -13.84
N ILE A 63 11.98 3.54 -13.64
CA ILE A 63 10.85 2.76 -14.15
C ILE A 63 10.42 1.76 -13.09
N SER A 64 9.12 1.71 -12.83
CA SER A 64 8.49 0.70 -11.98
C SER A 64 7.31 0.05 -12.69
N ILE A 65 6.83 -1.07 -12.17
CA ILE A 65 5.59 -1.70 -12.62
C ILE A 65 4.67 -1.97 -11.44
N TYR A 66 3.38 -1.77 -11.68
CA TYR A 66 2.29 -2.20 -10.82
C TYR A 66 1.65 -3.50 -11.36
N THR A 67 1.28 -4.41 -10.46
CA THR A 67 0.33 -5.50 -10.78
C THR A 67 -0.46 -5.95 -9.55
N MET A 68 -1.68 -6.45 -9.77
CA MET A 68 -2.48 -7.12 -8.74
C MET A 68 -2.40 -8.63 -8.94
N ILE A 69 -2.17 -9.34 -7.84
CA ILE A 69 -1.97 -10.80 -7.85
C ILE A 69 -2.81 -11.49 -6.79
N ARG A 70 -3.13 -12.75 -7.06
CA ARG A 70 -3.76 -13.66 -6.11
C ARG A 70 -3.29 -15.09 -6.36
N ASN A 71 -2.64 -15.69 -5.36
CA ASN A 71 -2.16 -17.07 -5.41
C ASN A 71 -1.23 -17.35 -6.62
N LYS A 72 -0.23 -16.50 -6.83
CA LYS A 72 0.69 -16.51 -7.99
C LYS A 72 2.15 -16.78 -7.63
N ARG A 73 2.40 -17.41 -6.48
CA ARG A 73 3.76 -17.76 -6.00
C ARG A 73 4.65 -18.42 -7.06
N ASN A 74 4.12 -19.30 -7.91
CA ASN A 74 4.94 -20.08 -8.83
C ASN A 74 5.41 -19.25 -10.05
N GLU A 75 4.58 -18.33 -10.52
CA GLU A 75 4.83 -17.56 -11.73
C GLU A 75 5.45 -16.19 -11.45
N ILE A 76 5.33 -15.68 -10.22
CA ILE A 76 5.72 -14.30 -9.89
C ILE A 76 7.22 -14.06 -9.97
N ILE A 77 8.05 -15.06 -9.64
CA ILE A 77 9.51 -14.93 -9.65
C ILE A 77 10.01 -14.76 -11.09
N ASP A 78 9.57 -15.64 -11.98
CA ASP A 78 9.94 -15.56 -13.41
C ASP A 78 9.49 -14.24 -14.01
N TRP A 79 8.29 -13.78 -13.64
CA TRP A 79 7.79 -12.48 -14.06
C TRP A 79 8.64 -11.33 -13.54
N ILE A 80 9.05 -11.33 -12.27
CA ILE A 80 9.95 -10.30 -11.71
C ILE A 80 11.30 -10.32 -12.45
N GLU A 81 11.95 -11.47 -12.54
CA GLU A 81 13.30 -11.57 -13.12
C GLU A 81 13.32 -11.19 -14.60
N TYR A 82 12.32 -11.62 -15.37
CA TYR A 82 12.18 -11.21 -16.77
C TYR A 82 12.09 -9.68 -16.90
N HIS A 83 11.26 -9.03 -16.08
CA HIS A 83 11.06 -7.58 -16.15
C HIS A 83 12.29 -6.82 -15.64
N ARG A 84 13.03 -7.36 -14.66
CA ARG A 84 14.31 -6.79 -14.22
C ARG A 84 15.35 -6.80 -15.33
N MET A 85 15.43 -7.88 -16.10
CA MET A 85 16.35 -7.99 -17.22
C MET A 85 16.11 -6.94 -18.32
N ILE A 86 14.88 -6.46 -18.48
CA ILE A 86 14.54 -5.40 -19.45
C ILE A 86 14.53 -3.98 -18.85
N GLY A 87 15.01 -3.82 -17.61
CA GLY A 87 15.26 -2.52 -17.00
C GLY A 87 14.19 -2.00 -16.04
N ILE A 88 13.27 -2.85 -15.56
CA ILE A 88 12.36 -2.45 -14.47
C ILE A 88 13.13 -2.49 -13.14
N GLU A 89 13.08 -1.38 -12.40
CA GLU A 89 13.83 -1.20 -11.15
C GLU A 89 13.01 -1.63 -9.93
N HIS A 90 11.70 -1.35 -9.92
CA HIS A 90 10.84 -1.61 -8.77
C HIS A 90 9.48 -2.21 -9.12
N PHE A 91 8.96 -3.05 -8.23
CA PHE A 91 7.70 -3.77 -8.43
C PHE A 91 6.71 -3.50 -7.29
N TYR A 92 5.55 -2.96 -7.62
CA TYR A 92 4.43 -2.76 -6.70
C TYR A 92 3.40 -3.89 -6.87
N LEU A 93 3.44 -4.86 -5.98
CA LEU A 93 2.56 -6.03 -6.00
C LEU A 93 1.38 -5.84 -5.05
N TYR A 94 0.17 -5.76 -5.60
CA TYR A 94 -1.05 -5.69 -4.82
C TYR A 94 -1.58 -7.10 -4.58
N ASP A 95 -1.38 -7.60 -3.36
CA ASP A 95 -1.81 -8.93 -2.95
C ASP A 95 -3.31 -8.92 -2.59
N ASN A 96 -4.13 -9.44 -3.49
CA ASN A 96 -5.57 -9.58 -3.30
C ASN A 96 -5.92 -10.92 -2.65
N LEU A 97 -5.77 -10.97 -1.33
CA LEU A 97 -6.20 -12.11 -0.51
C LEU A 97 -5.55 -13.43 -0.95
N SER A 98 -4.24 -13.41 -1.19
CA SER A 98 -3.49 -14.65 -1.40
C SER A 98 -3.37 -15.43 -0.08
N GLU A 99 -3.39 -16.74 -0.21
CA GLU A 99 -3.23 -17.72 0.86
C GLU A 99 -1.91 -18.49 0.71
N ASP A 100 -1.15 -18.19 -0.35
CA ASP A 100 0.12 -18.82 -0.70
C ASP A 100 1.33 -18.14 -0.05
N HIS A 101 1.17 -17.39 1.05
CA HIS A 101 2.26 -16.74 1.81
C HIS A 101 3.38 -16.16 0.93
N ILE A 102 3.00 -15.35 -0.07
CA ILE A 102 3.90 -14.85 -1.10
C ILE A 102 5.05 -13.99 -0.54
N ASP A 103 4.82 -13.34 0.59
CA ASP A 103 5.80 -12.53 1.33
C ASP A 103 7.02 -13.35 1.78
N ILE A 104 6.82 -14.63 2.14
CA ILE A 104 7.94 -15.52 2.50
C ILE A 104 8.79 -15.81 1.27
N PHE A 105 8.15 -16.05 0.13
CA PHE A 105 8.83 -16.40 -1.13
C PHE A 105 9.55 -15.21 -1.75
N LEU A 106 8.99 -14.01 -1.56
CA LEU A 106 9.58 -12.78 -2.04
C LEU A 106 10.53 -12.13 -1.04
N LYS A 107 10.86 -12.80 0.07
CA LYS A 107 11.71 -12.23 1.13
C LYS A 107 13.01 -11.61 0.61
N TYR A 108 13.71 -12.31 -0.30
CA TYR A 108 14.92 -11.77 -0.92
C TYR A 108 14.66 -10.42 -1.61
N TYR A 109 13.60 -10.32 -2.41
CA TYR A 109 13.23 -9.09 -3.12
C TYR A 109 12.74 -7.97 -2.19
N LEU A 110 12.04 -8.34 -1.11
CA LEU A 110 11.60 -7.41 -0.07
C LEU A 110 12.79 -6.83 0.70
N ASP A 111 13.74 -7.67 1.09
CA ASP A 111 14.92 -7.27 1.87
C ASP A 111 15.88 -6.40 1.03
N GLN A 112 15.85 -6.52 -0.30
CA GLN A 112 16.61 -5.69 -1.24
C GLN A 112 15.86 -4.44 -1.72
N ASP A 113 14.64 -4.19 -1.22
CA ASP A 113 13.77 -3.09 -1.67
C ASP A 113 13.51 -3.08 -3.19
N ILE A 114 13.44 -4.27 -3.81
CA ILE A 114 13.09 -4.44 -5.24
C ILE A 114 11.57 -4.57 -5.40
N VAL A 115 10.91 -5.10 -4.38
CA VAL A 115 9.46 -5.36 -4.38
C VAL A 115 8.82 -4.68 -3.18
N THR A 116 7.72 -3.99 -3.44
CA THR A 116 6.78 -3.53 -2.41
C THR A 116 5.49 -4.32 -2.53
N ILE A 117 5.11 -5.06 -1.46
CA ILE A 117 3.81 -5.73 -1.38
C ILE A 117 2.82 -4.85 -0.62
N VAL A 118 1.70 -4.53 -1.28
CA VAL A 118 0.54 -3.84 -0.70
C VAL A 118 -0.58 -4.86 -0.51
N LYS A 119 -1.03 -5.07 0.73
CA LYS A 119 -2.20 -5.93 0.98
C LYS A 119 -3.46 -5.22 0.46
N TRP A 120 -4.23 -5.91 -0.37
CA TRP A 120 -5.44 -5.36 -1.00
C TRP A 120 -6.69 -6.21 -0.68
N PRO A 121 -7.19 -6.18 0.57
CA PRO A 121 -8.18 -7.13 1.09
C PRO A 121 -9.63 -6.83 0.66
N PHE A 122 -9.82 -6.29 -0.55
CA PHE A 122 -11.14 -5.93 -1.06
C PHE A 122 -11.73 -7.04 -1.91
N ARG A 123 -13.03 -7.29 -1.72
CA ARG A 123 -13.83 -8.25 -2.48
C ARG A 123 -14.95 -7.52 -3.21
N PRO A 124 -15.37 -7.98 -4.40
CA PRO A 124 -16.43 -7.32 -5.13
C PRO A 124 -17.75 -7.50 -4.39
N ILE A 125 -18.50 -6.41 -4.27
CA ILE A 125 -19.86 -6.46 -3.77
C ILE A 125 -20.73 -6.95 -4.94
N ARG A 126 -21.28 -8.17 -4.82
CA ARG A 126 -22.16 -8.85 -5.78
C ARG A 126 -21.59 -8.98 -7.20
N ASN A 127 -21.07 -10.16 -7.57
CA ASN A 127 -20.75 -10.71 -8.90
C ASN A 127 -20.19 -9.84 -10.05
N GLN A 128 -20.00 -8.52 -9.96
CA GLN A 128 -19.72 -7.68 -11.15
C GLN A 128 -18.83 -6.43 -10.93
N HIS A 129 -17.91 -6.41 -9.98
CA HIS A 129 -17.05 -5.22 -9.77
C HIS A 129 -15.55 -5.50 -9.58
N TRP A 130 -15.00 -6.54 -10.23
CA TRP A 130 -13.55 -6.76 -10.23
C TRP A 130 -12.77 -5.60 -10.86
N ASN A 131 -13.31 -5.01 -11.93
CA ASN A 131 -12.72 -3.83 -12.57
C ASN A 131 -12.61 -2.67 -11.58
N MET A 132 -13.61 -2.43 -10.74
CA MET A 132 -13.55 -1.35 -9.75
C MET A 132 -12.43 -1.59 -8.72
N ILE A 133 -12.24 -2.83 -8.28
CA ILE A 133 -11.19 -3.18 -7.32
C ILE A 133 -9.81 -2.97 -7.93
N GLN A 134 -9.64 -3.34 -9.20
CA GLN A 134 -8.41 -3.13 -9.96
C GLN A 134 -8.15 -1.64 -10.21
N CYS A 135 -9.17 -0.89 -10.62
CA CYS A 135 -9.05 0.55 -10.79
C CYS A 135 -8.69 1.24 -9.47
N ALA A 136 -9.29 0.80 -8.36
CA ALA A 136 -9.02 1.36 -7.04
C ALA A 136 -7.56 1.11 -6.59
N SER A 137 -7.01 -0.08 -6.82
CA SER A 137 -5.60 -0.36 -6.50
C SER A 137 -4.64 0.37 -7.43
N MET A 138 -4.94 0.47 -8.73
CA MET A 138 -4.15 1.27 -9.67
C MET A 138 -4.11 2.74 -9.25
N ASN A 139 -5.27 3.32 -8.92
CA ASN A 139 -5.35 4.70 -8.43
C ASN A 139 -4.60 4.87 -7.11
N HIS A 140 -4.68 3.90 -6.21
CA HIS A 140 -3.88 3.90 -4.99
C HIS A 140 -2.37 3.87 -5.30
N ALA A 141 -1.93 3.03 -6.24
CA ALA A 141 -0.52 2.96 -6.64
C ALA A 141 -0.03 4.29 -7.24
N LEU A 142 -0.76 4.84 -8.21
CA LEU A 142 -0.42 6.12 -8.84
C LEU A 142 -0.36 7.27 -7.82
N LYS A 143 -1.31 7.35 -6.88
CA LYS A 143 -1.35 8.42 -5.89
C LYS A 143 -0.23 8.32 -4.86
N ASN A 144 0.10 7.11 -4.40
CA ASN A 144 1.07 6.90 -3.32
C ASN A 144 2.51 6.74 -3.82
N PHE A 145 2.70 6.19 -5.02
CA PHE A 145 4.01 5.83 -5.55
C PHE A 145 4.38 6.62 -6.80
N GLY A 146 3.41 7.07 -7.61
CA GLY A 146 3.66 7.80 -8.85
C GLY A 146 4.64 8.99 -8.72
N PRO A 147 4.57 9.84 -7.68
CA PRO A 147 5.52 10.95 -7.51
C PRO A 147 6.99 10.55 -7.35
N PHE A 148 7.28 9.30 -6.98
CA PHE A 148 8.63 8.78 -6.78
C PHE A 148 9.11 7.93 -7.96
N ASN A 149 8.32 7.81 -9.02
CA ASN A 149 8.65 6.99 -10.18
C ASN A 149 8.59 7.87 -11.43
N LYS A 150 9.68 7.95 -12.20
CA LYS A 150 9.68 8.72 -13.45
C LYS A 150 8.71 8.11 -14.47
N TRP A 151 8.61 6.78 -14.50
CA TRP A 151 7.62 6.03 -15.26
C TRP A 151 7.06 4.88 -14.41
N MET A 152 5.74 4.67 -14.48
CA MET A 152 4.99 3.62 -13.78
C MET A 152 3.88 3.08 -14.68
#